data_AF-A0A6I0SEN2-F1
#
_entry.id   AF-A0A6I0SEN2-F1
#
_cell.length_a   1.000
_cell.length_b   1.000
_cell.length_c   1.000
_cell.angle_alpha   90.00
_cell.angle_beta   90.00
_cell.angle_gamma   90.00
#
_symmetry.space_group_name_H-M   'P 1'
#
loop_
_entity.id
_entity.type
_entity.pdbx_description
1 polymer ?
#
loop_
_entity_poly.entity_id
_entity_poly.type
_entity_poly.pdbx_seq_one_letter_code
_entity_poly.pdbx_strand_id
1 'polypeptide(L)' 'YMKKIRIWKSAKDNEYVQNSYNGTAEVTGKEADLAAAWDFMTKPSGSGNEVIDLTGRHTAKIIGTYEWQRIVE' A
#
# COMPACT_ATOMS: atom_id res chain seq x y z
N TYR A 1 8.48 -6.81 -7.72
CA TYR A 1 7.22 -6.04 -7.75
C TYR A 1 6.89 -5.56 -6.35
N MET A 2 6.44 -4.31 -6.19
CA MET A 2 5.84 -3.85 -4.95
C MET A 2 4.31 -3.90 -5.09
N LYS A 3 3.63 -4.44 -4.09
CA LYS A 3 2.16 -4.60 -4.09
C LYS A 3 1.50 -3.67 -3.09
N LYS A 4 1.86 -3.77 -1.81
CA LYS A 4 1.29 -2.95 -0.72
C LYS A 4 2.42 -2.49 0.20
N ILE A 5 2.44 -1.20 0.55
CA ILE A 5 3.36 -0.63 1.55
C ILE A 5 2.50 -0.09 2.69
N ARG A 6 2.87 -0.41 3.93
CA ARG A 6 2.11 -0.03 5.13
C ARG A 6 3.09 0.42 6.21
N ILE A 7 2.78 1.54 6.88
CA ILE A 7 3.56 2.08 7.99
C ILE A 7 2.63 2.21 9.19
N TRP A 8 2.98 1.56 10.29
CA TRP A 8 2.22 1.55 11.53
C TRP A 8 2.95 2.32 12.62
N LYS A 9 2.18 3.00 13.48
CA LYS A 9 2.70 3.70 14.66
C LYS A 9 3.02 2.74 15.82
N SER A 10 2.61 1.48 15.69
CA SER A 10 2.76 0.41 16.66
C SER A 10 3.50 -0.77 16.05
N ALA A 11 4.16 -1.56 16.90
CA ALA A 11 4.63 -2.88 16.49
C ALA A 11 3.42 -3.80 16.29
N LYS A 12 3.40 -4.53 15.18
CA LYS A 12 2.38 -5.55 14.90
C LYS A 12 2.85 -6.91 15.39
N ASP A 13 1.91 -7.73 15.83
CA ASP A 13 2.19 -9.10 16.27
C ASP A 13 2.47 -10.04 15.10
N ASN A 14 2.90 -11.26 15.42
CA ASN A 14 3.23 -12.27 14.42
C ASN A 14 2.01 -12.66 13.57
N GLU A 15 0.81 -12.76 14.16
CA GLU A 15 -0.40 -13.13 13.43
C GLU A 15 -0.73 -12.10 12.34
N TYR A 16 -0.72 -10.82 12.69
CA TYR A 16 -0.93 -9.74 11.73
C TYR A 16 0.11 -9.74 10.62
N VAL A 17 1.40 -9.92 10.96
CA VAL A 17 2.48 -9.95 9.96
C VAL A 17 2.26 -11.09 8.96
N GLN A 18 1.89 -12.28 9.43
CA GLN A 18 1.57 -13.42 8.56
C GLN A 18 0.35 -13.17 7.69
N ASN A 19 -0.74 -12.65 8.26
CA ASN A 19 -1.95 -12.30 7.49
C ASN A 19 -1.67 -11.20 6.45
N SER A 20 -0.82 -10.22 6.78
CA SER A 20 -0.40 -9.17 5.85
C SER A 20 0.46 -9.72 4.72
N TYR A 21 1.36 -10.67 5.01
CA TYR A 21 2.17 -11.34 4.00
C TYR A 21 1.32 -12.21 3.06
N ASN A 22 0.37 -12.96 3.61
CA ASN A 22 -0.53 -13.83 2.86
C ASN A 22 -1.64 -13.07 2.11
N GLY A 23 -1.73 -11.74 2.29
CA GLY A 23 -2.72 -10.90 1.62
C GLY A 23 -4.14 -10.98 2.22
N THR A 24 -4.32 -11.61 3.37
CA THR A 24 -5.61 -11.76 4.06
C THR A 24 -5.91 -10.64 5.05
N ALA A 25 -4.91 -9.82 5.40
CA ALA A 25 -5.13 -8.65 6.24
C ALA A 25 -5.77 -7.48 5.46
N GLU A 26 -7.02 -7.20 5.80
CA GLU A 26 -7.76 -6.00 5.40
C GLU A 26 -7.16 -4.75 6.05
N VAL A 27 -6.89 -3.73 5.22
CA VAL A 27 -6.41 -2.41 5.67
C VAL A 27 -7.18 -1.35 4.89
N THR A 28 -7.91 -0.52 5.62
CA THR A 28 -8.93 0.40 5.11
C THR A 28 -8.47 1.84 5.03
N GLY A 29 -7.36 2.20 5.70
CA GLY A 29 -6.92 3.59 5.82
C GLY A 29 -7.50 4.32 7.04
N LYS A 30 -8.43 3.70 7.77
CA LYS A 30 -9.15 4.30 8.92
C LYS A 30 -8.63 3.81 10.27
N GLU A 31 -7.66 2.91 10.29
CA GLU A 31 -7.09 2.38 11.51
C GLU A 31 -6.36 3.48 12.29
N ALA A 32 -6.63 3.59 13.60
CA ALA A 32 -6.14 4.69 14.43
C ALA A 32 -4.60 4.77 14.49
N ASP A 33 -3.95 3.60 14.45
CA ASP A 33 -2.50 3.46 14.50
C ASP A 33 -1.83 3.34 13.13
N LEU A 34 -2.58 3.44 12.03
CA LEU A 34 -2.00 3.50 10.69
C LEU A 34 -1.44 4.89 10.43
N ALA A 35 -0.16 4.95 10.05
CA ALA A 35 0.51 6.19 9.66
C ALA A 35 0.29 6.48 8.17
N ALA A 36 0.56 5.50 7.31
CA ALA A 36 0.33 5.59 5.87
C ALA A 36 0.19 4.20 5.26
N ALA A 37 -0.54 4.08 4.16
CA ALA A 37 -0.57 2.84 3.38
C ALA A 37 -0.74 3.13 1.88
N TRP A 38 0.13 2.61 1.03
CA TRP A 38 0.00 2.72 -0.42
C TRP A 38 -0.33 1.36 -1.02
N ASP A 39 -1.35 1.34 -1.89
CA ASP A 39 -1.73 0.18 -2.67
C ASP A 39 -1.27 0.36 -4.13
N PHE A 40 -0.39 -0.54 -4.58
CA PHE A 40 0.17 -0.60 -5.93
C PHE A 40 -0.39 -1.78 -6.74
N MET A 41 -1.45 -2.44 -6.26
CA MET A 41 -2.12 -3.51 -7.00
C MET A 41 -2.88 -2.98 -8.24
N THR A 42 -3.25 -1.70 -8.21
CA THR A 42 -3.99 -1.05 -9.29
C THR A 42 -3.28 0.24 -9.69
N LYS A 43 -3.11 0.47 -11.00
CA LYS A 43 -2.60 1.74 -11.50
C LYS A 43 -3.56 2.88 -11.10
N PRO A 44 -3.08 3.94 -10.42
CA PRO A 44 -3.92 5.09 -10.07
C PRO A 44 -4.38 5.83 -11.32
N SER A 45 -5.51 6.52 -11.22
CA SER A 45 -5.99 7.42 -12.26
C SER A 45 -5.03 8.61 -12.46
N GLY A 46 -4.95 9.12 -13.70
CA GLY A 46 -4.07 10.26 -14.03
C GLY A 46 -2.69 9.86 -14.57
N SER A 47 -1.64 10.57 -14.14
CA SER A 47 -0.26 10.43 -14.64
C SER A 47 0.35 9.05 -14.39
N GLY A 48 -0.24 8.25 -13.50
CA GLY A 48 0.25 6.90 -13.16
C GLY A 48 1.56 6.89 -12.38
N ASN A 49 2.06 8.04 -11.94
CA ASN A 49 3.29 8.13 -11.13
C ASN A 49 3.05 8.72 -9.74
N GLU A 50 1.85 9.19 -9.46
CA GLU A 50 1.44 9.68 -8.14
C GLU A 50 0.41 8.73 -7.55
N VAL A 51 0.61 8.35 -6.29
CA VAL A 51 -0.26 7.41 -5.56
C VAL A 51 -0.63 8.06 -4.23
N ILE A 52 -1.91 8.36 -4.04
CA ILE A 52 -2.45 8.82 -2.76
C ILE A 52 -2.55 7.61 -1.84
N ASP A 53 -2.12 7.77 -0.59
CA ASP A 53 -2.20 6.70 0.41
C ASP A 53 -3.65 6.49 0.87
N LEU A 54 -3.96 5.30 1.40
CA LEU A 54 -5.31 4.92 1.85
C LEU A 54 -5.83 5.82 2.99
N THR A 55 -4.95 6.47 3.75
CA THR A 55 -5.37 7.43 4.79
C THR A 55 -5.75 8.79 4.22
N GLY A 56 -5.41 9.06 2.95
CA GLY A 56 -5.67 10.33 2.25
C GLY A 56 -4.79 11.49 2.72
N ARG A 57 -3.73 11.22 3.49
CA ARG A 57 -2.87 12.25 4.12
C ARG A 57 -1.54 12.44 3.40
N HIS A 58 -1.13 11.46 2.60
CA HIS A 58 0.18 11.41 1.98
C HIS A 58 0.06 11.02 0.50
N THR A 59 0.82 11.72 -0.34
CA THR A 59 0.96 11.38 -1.77
C THR A 59 2.39 10.92 -2.02
N ALA A 60 2.56 9.72 -2.56
CA ALA A 60 3.84 9.22 -3.03
C ALA A 60 4.01 9.50 -4.52
N LYS A 61 5.26 9.63 -4.97
CA LYS A 61 5.63 9.73 -6.38
C LYS A 61 6.66 8.68 -6.74
N ILE A 62 6.42 7.94 -7.82
CA ILE A 62 7.34 6.93 -8.35
C ILE A 62 8.38 7.64 -9.22
N ILE A 63 9.65 7.45 -8.89
CA ILE A 63 10.80 8.08 -9.55
C ILE A 63 11.70 7.01 -10.16
N GLY A 64 12.24 7.29 -11.35
CA GLY A 64 13.11 6.38 -12.09
C GLY A 64 12.35 5.62 -13.17
N THR A 65 12.94 4.53 -13.67
CA THR A 65 12.32 3.64 -14.65
C THR A 65 11.38 2.68 -13.92
N TYR A 66 10.09 2.71 -14.28
CA TYR A 66 9.07 1.82 -13.71
C TYR A 66 8.00 1.48 -14.75
N GLU A 67 7.26 0.42 -14.47
CA GLU A 67 6.13 -0.03 -15.28
C GLU A 67 5.03 -0.59 -14.39
N TRP A 68 3.77 -0.33 -14.77
CA TRP A 68 2.61 -0.96 -14.15
C TRP A 68 2.34 -2.27 -14.85
N GLN A 69 2.65 -3.37 -14.18
CA GLN A 69 2.40 -4.71 -14.69
C GLN A 69 1.02 -5.19 -14.22
N ARG A 70 0.22 -5.68 -15.17
CA ARG A 70 -1.05 -6.33 -14.83
C ARG A 70 -0.74 -7.62 -14.09
N ILE A 71 -1.30 -7.77 -12.90
CA ILE A 71 -1.22 -9.04 -12.16
C ILE A 71 -2.20 -10.00 -12.83
N VAL A 72 -1.66 -11.08 -13.40
CA VAL A 72 -2.44 -12.23 -13.86
C VAL A 72 -2.33 -13.27 -12.75
N GLU A 73 -3.47 -13.67 -12.20
CA GLU A 73 -3.56 -14.76 -11.21
C GLU A 73 -3.47 -16.13 -11.89
#